data_AF-A0A935Z301-F1
#
_entry.id   AF-A0A935Z301-F1
#
_cell.length_a   1.000
_cell.length_b   1.000
_cell.length_c   1.000
_cell.angle_alpha   90.00
_cell.angle_beta   90.00
_cell.angle_gamma   90.00
#
_symmetry.space_group_name_H-M   'P 1'
#
loop_
_entity.id
_entity.type
_entity.pdbx_description
1 polymer ?
#
loop_
_entity_poly.entity_id
_entity_poly.type
_entity_poly.pdbx_seq_one_letter_code
_entity_poly.pdbx_strand_id
1 'polypeptide(L)'
;MEQAPLPKLARVLLWTDGLAGALVGVAVLALHPWLARLYGFSPTLVLALGAANLAYGSYSSRLAVRMARGTPPSARAIDLLVAANGAWAIFCFVLAAALGSRSTAIGVAVLVFEGMFVGGLALLERKHLRPLLT
;
A
#
# COMPACT_ATOMS: atom_id res chain seq x y z
N MET A 1 -30.29 14.20 10.26
CA MET A 1 -29.54 14.50 9.03
C MET A 1 -28.95 13.20 8.52
N GLU A 2 -29.58 12.61 7.50
CA GLU A 2 -29.07 11.41 6.86
C GLU A 2 -27.82 11.81 6.06
N GLN A 3 -26.64 11.36 6.47
CA GLN A 3 -25.41 11.65 5.75
C GLN A 3 -25.50 10.96 4.38
N ALA A 4 -25.36 11.72 3.30
CA ALA A 4 -25.35 11.17 1.96
C ALA A 4 -24.29 10.05 1.88
N PRO A 5 -24.61 8.89 1.27
CA PRO A 5 -23.67 7.78 1.20
C PRO A 5 -22.40 8.22 0.48
N LEU A 6 -21.25 7.99 1.10
CA LEU A 6 -19.94 8.29 0.51
C LEU A 6 -19.83 7.62 -0.88
N PRO A 7 -19.18 8.27 -1.86
CA PRO A 7 -19.08 7.76 -3.22
C PRO A 7 -18.51 6.34 -3.25
N LYS A 8 -19.10 5.47 -4.07
CA LYS A 8 -18.66 4.07 -4.24
C LYS A 8 -17.15 3.97 -4.51
N LEU A 9 -16.60 4.92 -5.28
CA LEU A 9 -15.17 5.01 -5.59
C LEU A 9 -14.29 5.15 -4.34
N ALA A 10 -14.65 6.01 -3.40
CA ALA A 10 -13.90 6.24 -2.17
C ALA A 10 -13.77 4.97 -1.32
N ARG A 11 -14.86 4.18 -1.26
CA ARG A 11 -14.86 2.88 -0.58
C ARG A 11 -13.98 1.86 -1.30
N VAL A 12 -14.07 1.81 -2.63
CA VAL A 12 -13.25 0.89 -3.43
C VAL A 12 -11.78 1.17 -3.23
N LEU A 13 -11.34 2.44 -3.27
CA LEU A 13 -9.94 2.82 -3.08
C LEU A 13 -9.38 2.29 -1.75
N LEU A 14 -10.05 2.58 -0.61
CA LEU A 14 -9.58 2.10 0.69
C LEU A 14 -9.57 0.57 0.82
N TRP A 15 -10.56 -0.12 0.23
CA TRP A 15 -10.57 -1.59 0.25
C TRP A 15 -9.48 -2.18 -0.63
N THR A 16 -9.25 -1.62 -1.82
CA THR A 16 -8.17 -2.04 -2.72
C THR A 16 -6.82 -1.85 -2.04
N ASP A 17 -6.57 -0.67 -1.47
CA ASP A 17 -5.32 -0.34 -0.78
C ASP A 17 -5.09 -1.25 0.44
N GLY A 18 -6.10 -1.38 1.32
CA GLY A 18 -6.02 -2.22 2.51
C GLY A 18 -5.83 -3.71 2.22
N LEU A 19 -6.62 -4.27 1.30
CA LEU A 19 -6.52 -5.69 0.96
C LEU A 19 -5.24 -6.00 0.19
N ALA A 20 -4.80 -5.13 -0.72
CA ALA A 20 -3.54 -5.32 -1.43
C ALA A 20 -2.37 -5.39 -0.42
N GLY A 21 -2.24 -4.41 0.47
CA GLY A 21 -1.18 -4.40 1.47
C GLY A 21 -1.26 -5.61 2.43
N ALA A 22 -2.45 -5.96 2.90
CA ALA A 22 -2.60 -7.09 3.83
C ALA A 22 -2.29 -8.43 3.17
N LEU A 23 -2.82 -8.69 1.97
CA LEU A 23 -2.59 -9.93 1.24
C LEU A 23 -1.13 -10.08 0.80
N VAL A 24 -0.53 -9.00 0.27
CA VAL A 24 0.90 -8.98 -0.06
C VAL A 24 1.73 -9.20 1.19
N GLY A 25 1.43 -8.52 2.30
CA GLY A 25 2.14 -8.68 3.56
C GLY A 25 2.11 -10.12 4.08
N VAL A 26 0.92 -10.75 4.11
CA VAL A 26 0.77 -12.16 4.51
C VAL A 26 1.53 -13.08 3.56
N ALA A 27 1.36 -12.92 2.24
CA ALA A 27 2.01 -13.77 1.25
C ALA A 27 3.54 -13.64 1.31
N VAL A 28 4.06 -12.41 1.44
CA VAL A 28 5.50 -12.16 1.53
C VAL A 28 6.09 -12.77 2.79
N LEU A 29 5.45 -12.60 3.96
CA LEU A 29 5.94 -13.18 5.21
C LEU A 29 5.94 -14.71 5.18
N ALA A 30 4.86 -15.31 4.64
CA ALA A 30 4.73 -16.76 4.53
C ALA A 30 5.74 -17.38 3.55
N LEU A 31 6.08 -16.67 2.47
CA LEU A 31 6.93 -17.17 1.39
C LEU A 31 8.33 -16.53 1.37
N HIS A 32 8.72 -15.79 2.41
CA HIS A 32 9.89 -14.90 2.37
C HIS A 32 11.21 -15.59 1.95
N PRO A 33 11.56 -16.83 2.36
CA PRO A 33 12.84 -17.42 1.96
C PRO A 33 12.86 -17.76 0.47
N TRP A 34 11.71 -18.16 -0.08
CA TRP A 34 11.56 -18.47 -1.50
C TRP A 34 11.55 -17.18 -2.33
N LEU A 35 10.81 -16.16 -1.89
CA LEU A 35 10.77 -14.85 -2.54
C LEU A 35 12.14 -14.14 -2.53
N ALA A 36 12.91 -14.26 -1.45
CA ALA A 36 14.27 -13.72 -1.39
C ALA A 36 15.16 -14.28 -2.51
N ARG A 37 15.07 -15.59 -2.79
CA ARG A 37 15.78 -16.20 -3.92
C ARG A 37 15.23 -15.75 -5.26
N LEU A 38 13.90 -15.70 -5.41
CA LEU A 38 13.25 -15.29 -6.66
C LEU A 38 13.62 -13.85 -7.04
N TYR A 39 13.64 -12.94 -6.06
CA TYR A 39 13.92 -11.52 -6.25
C TYR A 39 15.42 -11.19 -6.25
N GLY A 40 16.27 -12.09 -5.75
CA GLY A 40 17.68 -11.79 -5.53
C GLY A 40 17.89 -10.76 -4.42
N PHE A 41 17.03 -10.78 -3.40
CA PHE A 41 17.10 -9.89 -2.24
C PHE A 41 17.61 -10.64 -1.02
N SER A 42 18.09 -9.91 -0.01
CA SER A 42 18.39 -10.52 1.27
C SER A 42 17.09 -10.99 1.96
N PRO A 43 17.09 -12.12 2.69
CA PRO A 43 15.90 -12.59 3.41
C PRO A 43 15.36 -11.55 4.40
N THR A 44 16.26 -10.82 5.07
CA THR A 44 15.89 -9.74 6.00
C THR A 44 15.15 -8.60 5.31
N LEU A 45 15.57 -8.22 4.09
CA LEU A 45 14.86 -7.20 3.31
C LEU A 45 13.45 -7.67 2.95
N VAL A 46 13.30 -8.90 2.44
CA VAL A 46 11.98 -9.44 2.08
C VAL A 46 11.07 -9.53 3.30
N LEU A 47 11.59 -9.96 4.44
CA LEU A 47 10.85 -9.98 5.71
C LEU A 47 10.37 -8.57 6.08
N ALA A 48 11.24 -7.57 5.98
CA ALA A 48 10.90 -6.18 6.29
C ALA A 48 9.82 -5.62 5.34
N LEU A 49 9.92 -5.91 4.03
CA LEU A 49 8.90 -5.53 3.04
C LEU A 49 7.53 -6.15 3.36
N GLY A 50 7.51 -7.43 3.73
CA GLY A 50 6.28 -8.13 4.11
C GLY A 50 5.67 -7.57 5.40
N ALA A 51 6.49 -7.32 6.42
CA ALA A 51 6.05 -6.74 7.68
C ALA A 51 5.48 -5.32 7.49
N ALA A 52 6.15 -4.49 6.68
CA ALA A 52 5.67 -3.15 6.34
C ALA A 52 4.34 -3.20 5.59
N ASN A 53 4.20 -4.05 4.58
CA ASN A 53 2.96 -4.24 3.84
C ASN A 53 1.81 -4.71 4.75
N LEU A 54 2.07 -5.66 5.66
CA LEU A 54 1.07 -6.15 6.60
C LEU A 54 0.63 -5.07 7.59
N ALA A 55 1.57 -4.31 8.16
CA ALA A 55 1.27 -3.21 9.07
C ALA A 55 0.45 -2.12 8.37
N TYR A 56 0.88 -1.73 7.17
CA TYR A 56 0.19 -0.75 6.33
C TYR A 56 -1.21 -1.22 5.93
N GLY A 57 -1.33 -2.43 5.38
CA GLY A 57 -2.60 -3.02 4.96
C GLY A 57 -3.59 -3.18 6.12
N SER A 58 -3.09 -3.46 7.33
CA SER A 58 -3.91 -3.50 8.55
C SER A 58 -4.46 -2.12 8.91
N TYR A 59 -3.64 -1.07 8.79
CA TYR A 59 -4.05 0.31 9.00
C TYR A 59 -5.11 0.74 7.97
N SER A 60 -4.85 0.56 6.68
CA SER A 60 -5.76 0.95 5.60
C SER A 60 -7.08 0.15 5.64
N SER A 61 -7.01 -1.16 5.89
CA SER A 61 -8.20 -2.01 6.09
C SER A 61 -9.05 -1.55 7.28
N ARG A 62 -8.43 -1.10 8.38
CA ARG A 62 -9.18 -0.53 9.52
C ARG A 62 -9.95 0.72 9.10
N LEU A 63 -9.38 1.59 8.26
CA LEU A 63 -10.08 2.76 7.73
C LEU A 63 -11.23 2.34 6.80
N ALA A 64 -11.01 1.35 5.94
CA ALA A 64 -12.03 0.80 5.06
C ALA A 64 -13.24 0.23 5.84
N VAL A 65 -12.97 -0.52 6.92
CA VAL A 65 -14.01 -1.06 7.82
C VAL A 65 -14.79 0.06 8.51
N ARG A 66 -14.11 1.09 9.02
CA ARG A 66 -14.78 2.25 9.64
C ARG A 66 -15.71 2.95 8.65
N MET A 67 -15.23 3.16 7.43
CA MET A 67 -16.01 3.80 6.38
C MET A 67 -17.22 2.94 5.95
N ALA A 68 -17.05 1.62 5.87
CA ALA A 68 -18.15 0.69 5.57
C ALA A 68 -19.22 0.67 6.68
N ARG A 69 -18.86 0.96 7.93
CA ARG A 69 -19.77 1.07 9.07
C ARG A 69 -20.44 2.45 9.22
N GLY A 70 -20.27 3.35 8.24
CA GLY A 70 -20.85 4.69 8.28
C GLY A 70 -20.09 5.67 9.18
N THR A 71 -18.89 5.32 9.65
CA THR A 71 -18.03 6.22 10.42
C THR A 71 -16.85 6.66 9.56
N PRO A 72 -16.95 7.79 8.83
CA PRO A 72 -15.87 8.22 7.94
C PRO A 72 -14.54 8.40 8.69
N PRO A 73 -13.40 8.03 8.07
CA PRO A 73 -12.08 8.33 8.61
C PRO A 73 -11.86 9.85 8.64
N SER A 74 -10.97 10.32 9.51
CA SER A 74 -10.63 11.74 9.54
C SER A 74 -9.76 12.13 8.35
N ALA A 75 -9.83 13.39 7.94
CA ALA A 75 -8.94 14.01 6.96
C ALA A 75 -7.46 13.66 7.21
N ARG A 76 -6.99 13.80 8.45
CA ARG A 76 -5.60 13.50 8.86
C ARG A 76 -5.23 12.02 8.67
N ALA A 77 -6.18 11.10 8.87
CA ALA A 77 -5.91 9.68 8.65
C ALA A 77 -5.70 9.37 7.16
N ILE A 78 -6.49 10.01 6.29
CA ILE A 78 -6.29 9.89 4.84
C ILE A 78 -5.01 10.59 4.40
N ASP A 79 -4.68 11.76 4.97
CA ASP A 79 -3.41 12.44 4.66
C ASP A 79 -2.19 11.57 5.04
N LEU A 80 -2.24 10.89 6.18
CA LEU A 80 -1.21 9.93 6.59
C LEU A 80 -1.12 8.74 5.62
N LEU A 81 -2.25 8.20 5.18
CA LEU A 81 -2.30 7.10 4.22
C LEU A 81 -1.67 7.50 2.89
N VAL A 82 -2.07 8.65 2.32
CA VAL A 82 -1.50 9.21 1.08
C VAL A 82 0.00 9.45 1.23
N ALA A 83 0.45 10.00 2.36
CA ALA A 83 1.87 10.23 2.62
C ALA A 83 2.66 8.92 2.72
N ALA A 84 2.11 7.90 3.37
CA ALA A 84 2.73 6.59 3.48
C ALA A 84 2.86 5.90 2.12
N ASN A 85 1.79 5.87 1.30
CA ASN A 85 1.84 5.35 -0.06
C ASN A 85 2.84 6.12 -0.94
N GLY A 86 2.86 7.45 -0.86
CA GLY A 86 3.81 8.28 -1.59
C GLY A 86 5.27 8.02 -1.18
N ALA A 87 5.54 7.91 0.13
CA ALA A 87 6.87 7.59 0.64
C ALA A 87 7.31 6.17 0.25
N TRP A 88 6.39 5.19 0.29
CA TRP A 88 6.65 3.83 -0.14
C TRP A 88 6.96 3.75 -1.63
N ALA A 89 6.24 4.51 -2.47
CA ALA A 89 6.53 4.58 -3.90
C ALA A 89 7.96 5.07 -4.18
N ILE A 90 8.37 6.16 -3.51
CA ILE A 90 9.75 6.67 -3.61
C ILE A 90 10.74 5.61 -3.14
N PHE A 91 10.48 4.97 -2.00
CA PHE A 91 11.32 3.91 -1.46
C PHE A 91 11.49 2.75 -2.46
N CYS A 92 10.41 2.29 -3.08
CA CYS A 92 10.44 1.24 -4.10
C CYS A 92 11.30 1.62 -5.30
N PHE A 93 11.17 2.84 -5.83
CA PHE A 93 12.00 3.29 -6.97
C PHE A 93 13.47 3.46 -6.60
N VAL A 94 13.76 4.01 -5.42
CA VAL A 94 15.14 4.14 -4.91
C VAL A 94 15.75 2.75 -4.73
N LEU A 95 15.01 1.80 -4.16
CA LEU A 95 15.48 0.44 -3.94
C LEU A 95 15.69 -0.32 -5.26
N ALA A 96 14.80 -0.13 -6.25
CA ALA A 96 14.94 -0.70 -7.59
C ALA A 96 16.21 -0.18 -8.28
N ALA A 97 16.49 1.12 -8.20
CA ALA A 97 17.71 1.71 -8.74
C ALA A 97 18.96 1.21 -8.01
N ALA A 98 18.93 1.15 -6.67
CA ALA A 98 20.07 0.74 -5.86
C ALA A 98 20.42 -0.76 -6.00
N LEU A 99 19.41 -1.61 -6.19
CA LEU A 99 19.59 -3.05 -6.31
C LEU A 99 19.60 -3.56 -7.75
N GLY A 100 19.35 -2.72 -8.75
CA GLY A 100 19.10 -3.14 -10.13
C GLY A 100 20.16 -4.07 -10.74
N SER A 101 21.44 -3.88 -10.40
CA SER A 101 22.55 -4.74 -10.87
C SER A 101 22.87 -5.92 -9.96
N ARG A 102 22.20 -6.02 -8.80
CA ARG A 102 22.46 -7.00 -7.73
C ARG A 102 21.28 -7.94 -7.48
N SER A 103 20.12 -7.64 -8.05
CA SER A 103 18.89 -8.42 -7.93
C SER A 103 18.50 -9.06 -9.26
N THR A 104 17.48 -9.91 -9.23
CA THR A 104 16.93 -10.47 -10.47
C THR A 104 16.07 -9.43 -11.18
N ALA A 105 15.88 -9.59 -12.50
CA ALA A 105 14.95 -8.74 -13.25
C ALA A 105 13.52 -8.77 -12.66
N ILE A 106 13.10 -9.91 -12.09
CA ILE A 106 11.82 -10.05 -11.39
C ILE A 106 11.80 -9.19 -10.12
N GLY A 107 12.87 -9.19 -9.33
CA GLY A 107 12.99 -8.34 -8.14
C GLY A 107 12.93 -6.85 -8.46
N VAL A 108 13.57 -6.40 -9.53
CA VAL A 108 13.45 -5.01 -9.99
C VAL A 108 12.03 -4.70 -10.47
N ALA A 109 11.45 -5.59 -11.29
CA ALA A 109 10.11 -5.41 -11.84
C ALA A 109 9.05 -5.33 -10.73
N VAL A 110 9.15 -6.16 -9.68
CA VAL A 110 8.18 -6.12 -8.58
C VAL A 110 8.26 -4.81 -7.79
N LEU A 111 9.47 -4.28 -7.54
CA LEU A 111 9.63 -2.98 -6.88
C LEU A 111 9.07 -1.82 -7.73
N VAL A 112 9.37 -1.81 -9.02
CA VAL A 112 8.83 -0.79 -9.95
C VAL A 112 7.30 -0.88 -10.01
N PHE A 113 6.75 -2.08 -10.13
CA PHE A 113 5.31 -2.31 -10.11
C PHE A 113 4.66 -1.84 -8.81
N GLU A 114 5.21 -2.24 -7.66
CA GLU A 114 4.72 -1.84 -6.34
C GLU A 114 4.74 -0.32 -6.19
N GLY A 115 5.84 0.33 -6.59
CA GLY A 115 5.97 1.79 -6.55
C GLY A 115 4.94 2.52 -7.42
N MET A 116 4.69 2.03 -8.64
CA MET A 116 3.65 2.59 -9.51
C MET A 116 2.25 2.36 -8.93
N PHE A 117 1.98 1.18 -8.38
CA PHE A 117 0.69 0.82 -7.81
C PHE A 117 0.33 1.70 -6.61
N VAL A 118 1.20 1.75 -5.60
CA VAL A 118 0.97 2.56 -4.38
C VAL A 118 1.05 4.06 -4.65
N GLY A 119 1.92 4.50 -5.57
CA GLY A 119 1.96 5.90 -6.00
C GLY A 119 0.67 6.33 -6.71
N GLY A 120 0.13 5.45 -7.56
CA GLY A 120 -1.17 5.64 -8.20
C GLY A 120 -2.31 5.74 -7.18
N LEU A 121 -2.32 4.85 -6.17
CA LEU A 121 -3.29 4.90 -5.07
C LEU A 121 -3.20 6.23 -4.30
N ALA A 122 -2.00 6.68 -3.92
CA ALA A 122 -1.82 7.97 -3.24
C ALA A 122 -2.45 9.15 -4.01
N LEU A 123 -2.25 9.19 -5.33
CA LEU A 123 -2.83 10.23 -6.19
C LEU A 123 -4.35 10.15 -6.24
N LEU A 124 -4.89 8.94 -6.41
CA LEU A 124 -6.34 8.70 -6.47
C LEU A 124 -7.02 9.02 -5.14
N GLU A 125 -6.44 8.63 -4.02
CA GLU A 125 -6.96 8.89 -2.67
C GLU A 125 -6.94 10.38 -2.35
N ARG A 126 -5.84 11.07 -2.68
CA ARG A 126 -5.76 12.53 -2.53
C ARG A 126 -6.79 13.25 -3.39
N LYS A 127 -7.03 12.77 -4.61
CA LYS A 127 -7.96 13.41 -5.56
C LYS A 127 -9.43 13.12 -5.25
N HIS A 128 -9.77 11.90 -4.84
CA HIS A 128 -11.16 11.43 -4.79
C HIS A 128 -11.67 11.16 -3.38
N LEU A 129 -10.80 10.84 -2.41
CA LEU A 129 -11.21 10.52 -1.04
C LEU A 129 -11.04 11.72 -0.10
N ARG A 130 -9.88 12.39 -0.16
CA ARG A 130 -9.56 13.50 0.75
C ARG A 130 -10.54 14.70 0.71
N PRO A 131 -11.06 15.12 -0.47
CA PRO A 131 -12.01 16.25 -0.54
C PRO A 131 -13.37 15.97 0.10
N LEU A 132 -13.72 14.70 0.33
CA LEU A 132 -14.98 14.31 0.97
C LEU A 132 -14.96 14.48 2.50
N LEU A 133 -13.81 14.82 3.06
CA LEU A 133 -13.54 14.89 4.51
C LEU A 133 -13.17 16.31 4.96
N THR A 134 -13.46 17.30 4.13
CA THR A 134 -13.28 18.74 4.37
C THR A 134 -14.60 19.37 4.78
#